data_AF-A0A6A7LML3-F1
#
_entry.id   AF-A0A6A7LML3-F1
#
_cell.length_a   1.000
_cell.length_b   1.000
_cell.length_c   1.000
_cell.angle_alpha   90.00
_cell.angle_beta   90.00
_cell.angle_gamma   90.00
#
_symmetry.space_group_name_H-M   'P 1'
#
loop_
_entity.id
_entity.type
_entity.pdbx_description
1 polymer ?
#
loop_
_entity_poly.entity_id
_entity_poly.type
_entity_poly.pdbx_seq_one_letter_code
_entity_poly.pdbx_strand_id
1 'polypeptide(L)'
;MNWSEYNESLVRRGEMLFDSDFLQNWRAELKIMNEGKEGPHYRYPNSLISLLATVHAYLLPYRQLEGFLRMMSIHIKKLKEVVSDFTTIWWRVERMKVSQDHPKTNPSEKDDVVIAVDSTGIKVTNRGEWILDKWKNKRVRKGFIKIHVAVDIKTKKIVSMRVTKEDVHDGKMLKELVDDVSKNHGVKK
;
A
#
# COMPACT_ATOMS: atom_id res chain seq x y z
N MET A 1 -12.52 26.09 -14.39
CA MET A 1 -11.65 24.92 -14.12
C MET A 1 -10.36 25.12 -14.90
N ASN A 2 -9.20 25.22 -14.22
CA ASN A 2 -7.92 25.45 -14.89
C ASN A 2 -7.36 24.10 -15.37
N TRP A 3 -7.44 23.84 -16.68
CA TRP A 3 -6.99 22.59 -17.27
C TRP A 3 -5.47 22.39 -17.18
N SER A 4 -4.70 23.47 -17.17
CA SER A 4 -3.24 23.39 -17.06
C SER A 4 -2.83 22.90 -15.67
N GLU A 5 -3.39 23.48 -14.62
CA GLU A 5 -3.18 23.04 -13.23
C GLU A 5 -3.67 21.60 -13.01
N TYR A 6 -4.83 21.25 -13.58
CA TYR A 6 -5.35 19.89 -13.47
C TYR A 6 -4.42 18.87 -14.14
N ASN A 7 -3.96 19.14 -15.36
CA ASN A 7 -3.04 18.25 -16.07
C ASN A 7 -1.70 18.12 -15.32
N GLU A 8 -1.16 19.21 -14.81
CA GLU A 8 0.05 19.19 -13.97
C GLU A 8 -0.16 18.34 -12.71
N SER A 9 -1.34 18.41 -12.10
CA SER A 9 -1.68 17.55 -10.96
C SER A 9 -1.70 16.06 -11.33
N LEU A 10 -2.06 15.70 -12.56
CA LEU A 10 -2.03 14.31 -13.04
C LEU A 10 -0.59 13.84 -13.30
N VAL A 11 0.27 14.70 -13.84
CA VAL A 11 1.70 14.40 -14.04
C VAL A 11 2.38 14.14 -12.69
N ARG A 12 2.19 15.03 -11.71
CA ARG A 12 2.73 14.88 -10.35
C ARG A 12 2.29 13.61 -9.63
N ARG A 13 1.08 13.09 -9.91
CA ARG A 13 0.65 11.79 -9.39
C ARG A 13 1.51 10.64 -9.92
N GLY A 14 1.94 10.73 -11.18
CA GLY A 14 2.87 9.76 -11.77
C GLY A 14 4.26 9.82 -11.13
N GLU A 15 4.74 11.02 -10.83
CA GLU A 15 6.02 11.22 -10.12
C GLU A 15 6.01 10.60 -8.72
N MET A 16 4.88 10.71 -8.00
CA MET A 16 4.71 10.13 -6.67
C MET A 16 4.85 8.59 -6.65
N LEU A 17 4.62 7.90 -7.78
CA LEU A 17 4.83 6.45 -7.88
C LEU A 17 6.31 6.06 -7.93
N PHE A 18 7.19 7.01 -8.30
CA PHE A 18 8.63 6.81 -8.40
C PHE A 18 9.36 7.59 -7.32
N ASP A 19 9.35 7.04 -6.10
CA ASP A 19 10.18 7.54 -5.02
C ASP A 19 11.67 7.31 -5.34
N SER A 20 12.42 8.42 -5.44
CA SER A 20 13.86 8.42 -5.73
C SER A 20 14.73 8.46 -4.47
N ASP A 21 14.14 8.42 -3.27
CA ASP A 21 14.84 8.52 -1.99
C ASP A 21 15.93 7.46 -1.84
N PHE A 22 15.73 6.27 -2.43
CA PHE A 22 16.74 5.21 -2.43
C PHE A 22 18.04 5.64 -3.12
N LEU A 23 17.97 6.51 -4.13
CA LEU A 23 19.15 7.03 -4.81
C LEU A 23 19.91 8.02 -3.93
N GLN A 24 19.26 8.76 -3.05
CA GLN A 24 19.91 9.74 -2.20
C GLN A 24 20.48 9.09 -0.93
N ASN A 25 19.67 8.24 -0.28
CA ASN A 25 19.96 7.73 1.06
C ASN A 25 20.55 6.31 1.10
N TRP A 26 20.84 5.70 -0.05
CA TRP A 26 21.33 4.32 -0.19
C TRP A 26 22.30 3.85 0.90
N ARG A 27 23.42 4.57 1.07
CA ARG A 27 24.49 4.16 2.00
C ARG A 27 24.12 4.40 3.46
N ALA A 28 23.47 5.52 3.76
CA ALA A 28 23.07 5.87 5.12
C ALA A 28 22.00 4.89 5.63
N GLU A 29 21.01 4.60 4.80
CA GLU A 29 19.94 3.65 5.11
C GLU A 29 20.49 2.23 5.32
N LEU A 30 21.38 1.77 4.43
CA LEU A 30 22.03 0.46 4.59
C LEU A 30 22.88 0.37 5.86
N LYS A 31 23.55 1.46 6.26
CA LYS A 31 24.32 1.48 7.51
C LYS A 31 23.40 1.26 8.71
N ILE A 32 22.30 1.99 8.79
CA ILE A 32 21.29 1.87 9.86
C ILE A 32 20.67 0.48 9.87
N MET A 33 20.24 -0.01 8.70
CA MET A 33 19.62 -1.34 8.57
C MET A 33 20.51 -2.51 8.97
N ASN A 34 21.83 -2.32 8.92
CA ASN A 34 22.82 -3.35 9.21
C ASN A 34 23.51 -3.14 10.57
N GLU A 35 23.18 -2.07 11.28
CA GLU A 35 23.74 -1.77 12.59
C GLU A 35 23.29 -2.83 13.61
N GLY A 36 24.27 -3.47 14.26
CA GLY A 36 24.00 -4.55 15.23
C GLY A 36 23.35 -5.81 14.64
N LYS A 37 23.28 -5.94 13.31
CA LYS A 37 22.62 -7.09 12.67
C LYS A 37 23.51 -8.33 12.73
N GLU A 38 22.96 -9.41 13.28
CA GLU A 38 23.55 -10.75 13.21
C GLU A 38 23.17 -11.45 11.90
N GLY A 39 24.14 -12.13 11.27
CA GLY A 39 23.97 -12.79 9.97
C GLY A 39 24.24 -11.89 8.75
N PRO A 40 23.86 -12.32 7.53
CA PRO A 40 24.21 -11.60 6.31
C PRO A 40 23.63 -10.18 6.24
N HIS A 41 24.50 -9.21 5.93
CA HIS A 41 24.11 -7.82 5.73
C HIS A 41 23.18 -7.64 4.53
N TYR A 42 22.22 -6.74 4.68
CA TYR A 42 21.38 -6.29 3.58
C TYR A 42 22.23 -5.53 2.55
N ARG A 43 21.99 -5.83 1.27
CA ARG A 43 22.64 -5.15 0.14
C ARG A 43 21.76 -4.09 -0.52
N TYR A 44 20.47 -4.06 -0.19
CA TYR A 44 19.51 -3.10 -0.76
C TYR A 44 18.76 -2.36 0.35
N PRO A 45 18.57 -1.04 0.23
CA PRO A 45 17.78 -0.28 1.18
C PRO A 45 16.31 -0.71 1.16
N ASN A 46 15.55 -0.44 2.22
CA ASN A 46 14.11 -0.65 2.26
C ASN A 46 13.38 0.32 1.31
N SER A 47 13.87 1.55 1.14
CA SER A 47 13.33 2.51 0.16
C SER A 47 13.25 1.95 -1.26
N LEU A 48 14.30 1.25 -1.73
CA LEU A 48 14.25 0.55 -3.02
C LEU A 48 13.18 -0.56 -3.02
N ILE A 49 13.08 -1.35 -1.95
CA ILE A 49 12.06 -2.40 -1.86
C ILE A 49 10.65 -1.79 -1.86
N SER A 50 10.45 -0.62 -1.25
CA SER A 50 9.15 0.07 -1.23
C SER A 50 8.75 0.52 -2.63
N LEU A 51 9.68 1.10 -3.39
CA LEU A 51 9.45 1.42 -4.81
C LEU A 51 9.08 0.16 -5.61
N LEU A 52 9.83 -0.93 -5.41
CA LEU A 52 9.58 -2.20 -6.08
C LEU A 52 8.23 -2.82 -5.69
N ALA A 53 7.81 -2.67 -4.43
CA ALA A 53 6.49 -3.08 -3.98
C ALA A 53 5.38 -2.30 -4.71
N THR A 54 5.56 -0.99 -4.87
CA THR A 54 4.63 -0.13 -5.63
C THR A 54 4.56 -0.55 -7.09
N VAL A 55 5.70 -0.70 -7.77
CA VAL A 55 5.73 -1.15 -9.17
C VAL A 55 5.11 -2.55 -9.31
N HIS A 56 5.32 -3.43 -8.33
CA HIS A 56 4.69 -4.75 -8.32
C HIS A 56 3.16 -4.67 -8.19
N ALA A 57 2.67 -3.80 -7.31
CA ALA A 57 1.25 -3.65 -7.05
C ALA A 57 0.48 -3.14 -8.28
N TYR A 58 1.12 -2.35 -9.15
CA TYR A 58 0.44 -1.68 -10.27
C TYR A 58 0.81 -2.19 -11.66
N LEU A 59 2.03 -2.69 -11.86
CA LEU A 59 2.59 -2.84 -13.21
C LEU A 59 3.15 -4.23 -13.51
N LEU A 60 4.06 -4.74 -12.66
CA LEU A 60 4.90 -5.88 -13.04
C LEU A 60 4.90 -7.03 -12.01
N PRO A 61 4.71 -8.30 -12.42
CA PRO A 61 4.99 -9.44 -11.54
C PRO A 61 6.48 -9.53 -11.18
N TYR A 62 6.82 -10.14 -10.03
CA TYR A 62 8.19 -10.16 -9.48
C TYR A 62 9.28 -10.60 -10.46
N ARG A 63 9.01 -11.59 -11.33
CA ARG A 63 10.00 -12.06 -12.33
C ARG A 63 10.29 -11.00 -13.39
N GLN A 64 9.27 -10.27 -13.84
CA GLN A 64 9.45 -9.15 -14.77
C GLN A 64 10.12 -7.97 -14.06
N LEU A 65 9.83 -7.77 -12.78
CA LEU A 65 10.45 -6.73 -11.96
C LEU A 65 11.96 -6.94 -11.78
N GLU A 66 12.42 -8.19 -11.67
CA GLU A 66 13.84 -8.52 -11.75
C GLU A 66 14.45 -8.10 -13.09
N GLY A 67 13.80 -8.42 -14.21
CA GLY A 67 14.24 -7.99 -15.54
C GLY A 67 14.30 -6.47 -15.69
N PHE A 68 13.30 -5.78 -15.16
CA PHE A 68 13.25 -4.32 -15.10
C PHE A 68 14.43 -3.74 -14.31
N LEU A 69 14.71 -4.27 -13.11
CA LEU A 69 15.87 -3.87 -12.32
C LEU A 69 17.20 -4.15 -13.02
N ARG A 70 17.34 -5.30 -13.69
CA ARG A 70 18.52 -5.63 -14.50
C ARG A 70 18.76 -4.57 -15.56
N MET A 71 17.72 -4.14 -16.27
CA MET A 71 17.82 -3.05 -17.26
C MET A 71 18.21 -1.72 -16.61
N MET A 72 17.56 -1.34 -15.50
CA MET A 72 17.90 -0.10 -14.78
C MET A 72 19.35 -0.10 -14.27
N SER A 73 19.87 -1.27 -13.88
CA SER A 73 21.24 -1.41 -13.38
C SER A 73 22.32 -1.05 -14.41
N ILE A 74 21.99 -1.09 -15.70
CA ILE A 74 22.88 -0.64 -16.77
C ILE A 74 23.11 0.87 -16.68
N HIS A 75 22.07 1.63 -16.34
CA HIS A 75 22.10 3.09 -16.30
C HIS A 75 22.36 3.66 -14.90
N ILE A 76 22.10 2.89 -13.84
CA ILE A 76 22.24 3.34 -12.44
C ILE A 76 23.36 2.54 -11.77
N LYS A 77 24.52 3.19 -11.57
CA LYS A 77 25.72 2.57 -10.96
C LYS A 77 25.44 1.91 -9.60
N LYS A 78 24.59 2.53 -8.77
CA LYS A 78 24.20 1.99 -7.45
C LYS A 78 23.45 0.66 -7.54
N LEU A 79 22.73 0.42 -8.63
CA LEU A 79 22.03 -0.85 -8.90
C LEU A 79 22.93 -1.87 -9.60
N LYS A 80 23.96 -1.41 -10.35
CA LYS A 80 24.91 -2.27 -11.07
C LYS A 80 25.70 -3.21 -10.17
N GLU A 81 26.00 -2.78 -8.96
CA GLU A 81 26.77 -3.56 -8.00
C GLU A 81 25.95 -4.70 -7.36
N VAL A 82 24.63 -4.72 -7.54
CA VAL A 82 23.76 -5.65 -6.83
C VAL A 82 22.49 -5.96 -7.64
N VAL A 83 22.45 -7.07 -8.36
CA VAL A 83 21.23 -7.57 -9.02
C VAL A 83 20.48 -8.47 -8.03
N SER A 84 19.33 -8.04 -7.55
CA SER A 84 18.42 -8.85 -6.72
C SER A 84 17.67 -9.86 -7.56
N ASP A 85 17.61 -11.11 -7.10
CA ASP A 85 16.69 -12.10 -7.64
C ASP A 85 15.25 -11.77 -7.22
N PHE A 86 14.28 -12.22 -8.03
CA PHE A 86 12.87 -11.99 -7.77
C PHE A 86 12.42 -12.56 -6.40
N THR A 87 13.07 -13.63 -5.93
CA THR A 87 12.83 -14.24 -4.63
C THR A 87 13.19 -13.33 -3.46
N THR A 88 14.34 -12.64 -3.51
CA THR A 88 14.70 -11.67 -2.47
C THR A 88 13.73 -10.50 -2.44
N ILE A 89 13.32 -10.00 -3.61
CA ILE A 89 12.35 -8.91 -3.69
C ILE A 89 11.04 -9.37 -3.06
N TRP A 90 10.51 -10.52 -3.47
CA TRP A 90 9.27 -11.08 -2.92
C TRP A 90 9.32 -11.22 -1.41
N TRP A 91 10.35 -11.88 -0.87
CA TRP A 91 10.50 -12.06 0.58
C TRP A 91 10.55 -10.76 1.36
N ARG A 92 11.20 -9.72 0.80
CA ARG A 92 11.32 -8.44 1.47
C ARG A 92 10.05 -7.61 1.37
N VAL A 93 9.34 -7.67 0.25
CA VAL A 93 8.02 -7.03 0.10
C VAL A 93 7.01 -7.69 1.02
N GLU A 94 6.99 -9.02 1.10
CA GLU A 94 6.09 -9.77 1.98
C GLU A 94 6.30 -9.44 3.46
N ARG A 95 7.56 -9.27 3.88
CA ARG A 95 7.93 -8.92 5.26
C ARG A 95 7.89 -7.42 5.56
N MET A 96 7.60 -6.60 4.55
CA MET A 96 7.55 -5.16 4.72
C MET A 96 6.35 -4.80 5.59
N LYS A 97 6.62 -4.17 6.73
CA LYS A 97 5.56 -3.58 7.54
C LYS A 97 5.13 -2.28 6.87
N VAL A 98 3.97 -2.30 6.23
CA VAL A 98 3.31 -1.07 5.80
C VAL A 98 2.75 -0.43 7.07
N SER A 99 3.31 0.70 7.48
CA SER A 99 2.74 1.49 8.57
C SER A 99 1.34 1.91 8.15
N GLN A 100 0.32 1.33 8.81
CA GLN A 100 -1.06 1.83 8.72
C GLN A 100 -1.25 3.07 9.60
N ASP A 101 -0.18 3.85 9.78
CA ASP A 101 -0.29 5.13 10.46
C ASP A 101 -1.18 5.99 9.59
N HIS A 102 -2.47 5.97 9.91
CA HIS A 102 -3.44 6.93 9.43
C HIS A 102 -2.78 8.27 9.67
N PRO A 103 -2.58 9.10 8.63
CA PRO A 103 -1.91 10.37 8.79
C PRO A 103 -2.62 11.07 9.92
N LYS A 104 -1.93 11.24 11.06
CA LYS A 104 -2.49 11.95 12.20
C LYS A 104 -2.88 13.30 11.63
N THR A 105 -4.18 13.51 11.53
CA THR A 105 -4.74 14.78 11.09
C THR A 105 -4.18 15.77 12.09
N ASN A 106 -3.36 16.71 11.60
CA ASN A 106 -2.74 17.71 12.47
C ASN A 106 -3.85 18.29 13.36
N PRO A 107 -3.76 18.21 14.69
CA PRO A 107 -4.84 18.63 15.59
C PRO A 107 -5.06 20.15 15.61
N SER A 108 -4.62 20.88 14.58
CA SER A 108 -4.71 22.34 14.52
C SER A 108 -6.15 22.82 14.42
N GLU A 109 -7.11 21.96 14.07
CA GLU A 109 -8.51 22.35 13.95
C GLU A 109 -9.39 21.39 14.75
N LYS A 110 -9.92 21.88 15.88
CA LYS A 110 -11.09 21.32 16.57
C LYS A 110 -12.36 21.53 15.74
N ASP A 111 -12.27 21.30 14.44
CA ASP A 111 -13.37 21.48 13.51
C ASP A 111 -14.14 20.18 13.39
N ASP A 112 -15.45 20.30 13.16
CA ASP A 112 -16.30 19.17 12.85
C ASP A 112 -15.72 18.39 11.67
N VAL A 113 -15.44 17.10 11.90
CA VAL A 113 -14.94 16.16 10.90
C VAL A 113 -16.12 15.50 10.23
N VAL A 114 -16.31 15.77 8.94
CA VAL A 114 -17.32 15.09 8.12
C VAL A 114 -16.62 13.99 7.34
N ILE A 115 -16.98 12.74 7.63
CA ILE A 115 -16.42 11.57 6.95
C ILE A 115 -17.39 11.00 5.92
N ALA A 116 -16.84 10.56 4.79
CA ALA A 116 -17.51 9.64 3.88
C ALA A 116 -16.99 8.22 4.15
N VAL A 117 -17.89 7.25 4.23
CA VAL A 117 -17.55 5.84 4.44
C VAL A 117 -17.96 5.05 3.21
N ASP A 118 -17.03 4.28 2.67
CA ASP A 118 -17.29 3.38 1.54
C ASP A 118 -16.57 2.04 1.77
N SER A 119 -17.03 0.99 1.09
CA SER A 119 -16.43 -0.34 1.17
C SER A 119 -16.20 -0.92 -0.22
N THR A 120 -15.01 -1.46 -0.45
CA THR A 120 -14.63 -2.13 -1.71
C THR A 120 -14.23 -3.57 -1.47
N GLY A 121 -14.58 -4.47 -2.38
CA GLY A 121 -14.29 -5.90 -2.29
C GLY A 121 -13.27 -6.33 -3.34
N ILE A 122 -12.17 -6.96 -2.91
CA ILE A 122 -11.19 -7.60 -3.78
C ILE A 122 -11.38 -9.11 -3.71
N LYS A 123 -11.56 -9.75 -4.87
CA LYS A 123 -11.66 -11.20 -4.97
C LYS A 123 -10.27 -11.82 -4.85
N VAL A 124 -10.07 -12.68 -3.86
CA VAL A 124 -8.73 -13.21 -3.52
C VAL A 124 -8.42 -14.49 -4.26
N THR A 125 -9.43 -15.24 -4.69
CA THR A 125 -9.22 -16.53 -5.34
C THR A 125 -10.29 -16.84 -6.38
N ASN A 126 -9.88 -17.49 -7.47
CA ASN A 126 -10.80 -18.06 -8.46
C ASN A 126 -11.23 -19.50 -8.10
N ARG A 127 -10.69 -20.10 -7.02
CA ARG A 127 -10.92 -21.52 -6.64
C ARG A 127 -12.40 -21.88 -6.42
N GLY A 128 -13.27 -20.90 -6.16
CA GLY A 128 -14.70 -21.12 -5.95
C GLY A 128 -15.56 -21.05 -7.22
N GLU A 129 -15.06 -20.48 -8.32
CA GLU A 129 -15.89 -20.21 -9.50
C GLU A 129 -16.28 -21.47 -10.25
N TRP A 130 -15.34 -22.37 -10.50
CA TRP A 130 -15.64 -23.64 -11.16
C TRP A 130 -16.58 -24.52 -10.33
N ILE A 131 -16.43 -24.51 -8.99
CA ILE A 131 -17.31 -25.27 -8.09
C ILE A 131 -18.70 -24.65 -8.04
N LEU A 132 -18.81 -23.32 -8.03
CA LEU A 132 -20.08 -22.60 -8.08
C LEU A 132 -20.81 -22.85 -9.41
N ASP A 133 -20.10 -22.79 -10.53
CA ASP A 133 -20.63 -23.00 -11.87
C ASP A 133 -21.11 -24.46 -12.04
N LYS A 134 -20.28 -25.43 -11.66
CA LYS A 134 -20.59 -26.85 -11.83
C LYS A 134 -21.67 -27.36 -10.89
N TRP A 135 -21.65 -26.97 -9.62
CA TRP A 135 -22.50 -27.57 -8.58
C TRP A 135 -23.65 -26.66 -8.13
N LYS A 136 -23.76 -25.43 -8.66
CA LYS A 136 -24.73 -24.40 -8.25
C LYS A 136 -24.84 -24.24 -6.73
N ASN A 137 -23.77 -24.56 -6.01
CA ASN A 137 -23.78 -24.67 -4.57
C ASN A 137 -23.67 -23.27 -3.95
N LYS A 138 -24.82 -22.67 -3.63
CA LYS A 138 -24.92 -21.33 -3.03
C LYS A 138 -24.19 -21.18 -1.68
N ARG A 139 -23.71 -22.27 -1.08
CA ARG A 139 -22.91 -22.24 0.17
C ARG A 139 -21.43 -21.93 -0.07
N VAL A 140 -20.94 -22.05 -1.30
CA VAL A 140 -19.54 -21.74 -1.64
C VAL A 140 -19.42 -20.24 -1.90
N ARG A 141 -18.69 -19.54 -1.04
CA ARG A 141 -18.43 -18.11 -1.20
C ARG A 141 -17.28 -17.86 -2.18
N LYS A 142 -17.29 -16.70 -2.84
CA LYS A 142 -16.30 -16.34 -3.86
C LYS A 142 -14.94 -15.98 -3.27
N GLY A 143 -14.85 -15.81 -1.94
CA GLY A 143 -13.60 -15.57 -1.24
C GLY A 143 -13.14 -14.14 -1.44
N PHE A 144 -14.02 -13.17 -1.17
CA PHE A 144 -13.67 -11.76 -1.15
C PHE A 144 -12.99 -11.35 0.17
N ILE A 145 -12.05 -10.42 0.05
CA ILE A 145 -11.61 -9.54 1.13
C ILE A 145 -12.27 -8.18 0.88
N LYS A 146 -12.91 -7.64 1.91
CA LYS A 146 -13.51 -6.30 1.89
C LYS A 146 -12.59 -5.33 2.62
N ILE A 147 -12.46 -4.14 2.06
CA ILE A 147 -11.77 -3.00 2.65
C ILE A 147 -12.82 -1.92 2.87
N HIS A 148 -13.03 -1.53 4.13
CA HIS A 148 -13.91 -0.43 4.53
C HIS A 148 -13.03 0.76 4.84
N VAL A 149 -13.33 1.91 4.24
CA VAL A 149 -12.49 3.10 4.31
C VAL A 149 -13.35 4.28 4.75
N ALA A 150 -12.86 5.02 5.74
CA ALA A 150 -13.39 6.32 6.12
C ALA A 150 -12.45 7.41 5.61
N VAL A 151 -13.00 8.38 4.87
CA VAL A 151 -12.27 9.49 4.26
C VAL A 151 -12.84 10.80 4.77
N ASP A 152 -11.99 11.68 5.26
CA ASP A 152 -12.39 13.06 5.57
C ASP A 152 -12.69 13.80 4.26
N ILE A 153 -13.90 14.34 4.14
CA ILE A 153 -14.38 15.00 2.93
C ILE A 153 -13.59 16.29 2.65
N LYS A 154 -13.12 17.00 3.68
CA LYS A 154 -12.36 18.25 3.54
C LYS A 154 -10.95 17.96 3.05
N THR A 155 -10.21 17.12 3.78
CA THR A 155 -8.79 16.86 3.49
C THR A 155 -8.56 15.77 2.43
N LYS A 156 -9.60 14.99 2.09
CA LYS A 156 -9.54 13.79 1.23
C LYS A 156 -8.58 12.71 1.75
N LYS A 157 -8.20 12.78 3.04
CA LYS A 157 -7.31 11.79 3.67
C LYS A 157 -8.11 10.62 4.22
N ILE A 158 -7.51 9.43 4.13
CA ILE A 158 -8.03 8.22 4.79
C ILE A 158 -7.78 8.35 6.29
N VAL A 159 -8.85 8.42 7.08
CA VAL A 159 -8.80 8.62 8.54
C VAL A 159 -9.00 7.33 9.34
N SER A 160 -9.62 6.31 8.74
CA SER A 160 -9.69 4.96 9.27
C SER A 160 -9.87 3.94 8.14
N MET A 161 -9.36 2.74 8.33
CA MET A 161 -9.52 1.62 7.40
C MET A 161 -9.66 0.30 8.18
N ARG A 162 -10.52 -0.58 7.67
CA ARG A 162 -10.69 -1.94 8.17
C ARG A 162 -10.73 -2.95 7.05
N VAL A 163 -10.06 -4.09 7.24
CA VAL A 163 -10.05 -5.19 6.29
C VAL A 163 -10.81 -6.36 6.91
N THR A 164 -11.83 -6.84 6.21
CA THR A 164 -12.68 -7.95 6.68
C THR A 164 -12.83 -9.01 5.61
N LYS A 165 -13.33 -10.18 6.02
CA LYS A 165 -13.76 -11.22 5.08
C LYS A 165 -15.13 -10.88 4.49
N GLU A 166 -15.48 -11.58 3.41
CA GLU A 166 -16.76 -11.44 2.67
C GLU A 166 -18.01 -11.54 3.54
N ASP A 167 -17.95 -12.26 4.65
CA ASP A 167 -19.08 -12.57 5.54
C ASP A 167 -19.38 -11.48 6.57
N VAL A 168 -18.58 -10.43 6.62
CA VAL A 168 -18.82 -9.26 7.45
C VAL A 168 -19.66 -8.24 6.68
N HIS A 169 -20.78 -7.85 7.27
CA HIS A 169 -21.66 -6.80 6.74
C HIS A 169 -21.09 -5.40 7.03
N ASP A 170 -21.23 -4.51 6.06
CA ASP A 170 -20.62 -3.17 6.08
C ASP A 170 -21.18 -2.32 7.24
N GLY A 171 -22.48 -2.50 7.57
CA GLY A 171 -23.10 -1.85 8.73
C GLY A 171 -22.47 -2.20 10.09
N LYS A 172 -21.80 -3.35 10.22
CA LYS A 172 -21.05 -3.69 11.45
C LYS A 172 -19.77 -2.85 11.58
N MET A 173 -19.15 -2.50 10.46
CA MET A 173 -17.88 -1.78 10.43
C MET A 173 -18.04 -0.27 10.58
N LEU A 174 -19.22 0.28 10.24
CA LEU A 174 -19.49 1.72 10.38
C LEU A 174 -19.18 2.25 11.79
N LYS A 175 -19.67 1.57 12.83
CA LYS A 175 -19.42 1.97 14.22
C LYS A 175 -17.93 1.93 14.55
N GLU A 176 -17.21 0.89 14.13
CA GLU A 176 -15.78 0.76 14.40
C GLU A 176 -14.96 1.86 13.71
N LEU A 177 -15.30 2.20 12.46
CA LEU A 177 -14.65 3.27 11.72
C LEU A 177 -14.89 4.64 12.37
N VAL A 178 -16.11 4.92 12.83
CA VAL A 178 -16.45 6.16 13.55
C VAL A 178 -15.72 6.22 14.89
N ASP A 179 -15.62 5.10 15.62
CA ASP A 179 -14.92 5.03 16.91
C ASP A 179 -13.42 5.30 16.75
N ASP A 180 -12.82 4.78 15.69
CA ASP A 180 -11.42 5.07 15.34
C ASP A 180 -11.21 6.55 15.03
N VAL A 181 -12.06 7.13 14.19
CA VAL A 181 -11.96 8.54 13.82
C VAL A 181 -12.15 9.43 15.05
N SER A 182 -13.15 9.14 15.89
CA SER A 182 -13.40 9.87 17.14
C SER A 182 -12.19 9.81 18.09
N LYS A 183 -11.56 8.64 18.25
CA LYS A 183 -10.34 8.49 19.06
C LYS A 183 -9.15 9.27 18.49
N ASN A 184 -8.98 9.24 17.17
CA ASN A 184 -7.84 9.87 16.50
C ASN A 184 -7.97 11.40 16.45
N HIS A 185 -9.19 11.93 16.41
CA HIS A 185 -9.47 13.38 16.34
C HIS A 185 -9.87 14.00 17.68
N GLY A 186 -10.12 13.22 18.74
CA GLY A 186 -10.54 13.75 20.04
C GLY A 186 -11.95 14.36 20.05
N VAL A 187 -12.80 13.97 19.10
CA VAL A 187 -14.16 14.52 18.92
C VAL A 187 -15.18 13.62 19.63
N LYS A 188 -16.12 14.20 20.40
CA LYS A 188 -17.25 13.46 21.00
C LYS A 188 -18.32 13.19 19.93
N LYS A 189 -18.88 11.97 19.97
CA LYS A 189 -19.97 11.53 19.09
C LYS A 189 -21.26 12.32 19.30
#